data_AF-A0A1S3YA71-F1
#
_entry.id   AF-A0A1S3YA71-F1
#
_cell.length_a   1.000
_cell.length_b   1.000
_cell.length_c   1.000
_cell.angle_alpha   90.00
_cell.angle_beta   90.00
_cell.angle_gamma   90.00
#
_symmetry.space_group_name_H-M   'P 1'
#
loop_
_entity.id
_entity.type
_entity.pdbx_description
1 polymer ?
#
loop_
_entity_poly.entity_id
_entity_poly.type
_entity_poly.pdbx_seq_one_letter_code
_entity_poly.pdbx_strand_id
1 'polypeptide(L)'
;MYIAVTESAAKQIRKPKPWKHSEPITRDQLVRLRDEFWDTAPHYGGRKEIWDALRAAAESDINLAQAIVDSAGVIVQAPDLTVCYDERGAKYELPKYVLSEPTNLNRES
;
A
#
# COMPACT_ATOMS: atom_id res chain seq x y z
N MET A 1 4.34 -33.87 -20.77
CA MET A 1 3.23 -32.97 -20.38
C MET A 1 3.73 -32.11 -19.22
N TYR A 2 4.43 -31.01 -19.51
CA TYR A 2 4.84 -30.06 -18.46
C TYR A 2 3.68 -29.09 -18.30
N ILE A 3 2.94 -29.25 -17.21
CA ILE A 3 2.09 -28.18 -16.70
C ILE A 3 3.08 -27.14 -16.18
N ALA A 4 3.41 -26.15 -17.01
CA ALA A 4 4.00 -24.92 -16.52
C ALA A 4 2.91 -24.31 -15.63
N VAL A 5 2.99 -24.62 -14.34
CA VAL A 5 2.38 -23.79 -13.31
C VAL A 5 3.02 -22.43 -13.56
N THR A 6 2.30 -21.54 -14.24
CA THR A 6 2.70 -20.17 -14.36
C THR A 6 2.72 -19.67 -12.92
N GLU A 7 3.90 -19.70 -12.30
CA GLU A 7 4.20 -18.90 -11.13
C GLU A 7 3.77 -17.49 -11.52
N SER A 8 2.56 -17.15 -11.10
CA SER A 8 2.07 -15.79 -11.10
C SER A 8 3.10 -15.04 -10.31
N ALA A 9 4.04 -14.40 -11.01
CA ALA A 9 5.14 -13.69 -10.41
C ALA A 9 4.53 -12.53 -9.63
N ALA A 10 4.11 -12.80 -8.40
CA ALA A 10 3.76 -11.82 -7.41
C ALA A 10 4.99 -10.95 -7.29
N LYS A 11 4.95 -9.77 -7.93
CA LYS A 11 6.05 -8.83 -7.91
C LYS A 11 6.38 -8.59 -6.45
N GLN A 12 7.59 -8.98 -6.04
CA GLN A 12 8.01 -8.78 -4.66
C GLN A 12 7.83 -7.31 -4.30
N ILE A 13 7.05 -7.06 -3.26
CA ILE A 13 6.87 -5.72 -2.71
C ILE A 13 8.25 -5.18 -2.33
N ARG A 14 8.49 -3.91 -2.62
CA ARG A 14 9.69 -3.18 -2.24
C ARG A 14 9.28 -1.93 -1.50
N LYS A 15 10.14 -1.50 -0.58
CA LYS A 15 9.93 -0.21 0.09
C LYS A 15 9.80 0.88 -0.96
N PRO A 16 8.75 1.73 -0.87
CA PRO A 16 8.61 2.86 -1.76
C PRO A 16 9.88 3.70 -1.73
N LYS A 17 10.29 4.19 -2.90
CA LYS A 17 11.40 5.13 -2.98
C LYS A 17 11.14 6.31 -2.02
N PRO A 18 12.18 6.78 -1.30
CA PRO A 18 12.05 7.94 -0.43
C PRO A 18 11.43 9.09 -1.21
N TRP A 19 10.34 9.63 -0.69
CA TRP A 19 9.56 10.66 -1.34
C TRP A 19 9.57 11.92 -0.50
N LYS A 20 9.42 13.06 -1.18
CA LYS A 20 9.36 14.37 -0.53
C LYS A 20 7.95 14.91 -0.72
N HIS A 21 7.31 15.33 0.37
CA HIS A 21 6.05 16.06 0.29
C HIS A 21 6.34 17.47 -0.25
N SER A 22 5.44 18.01 -1.08
CA SER A 22 5.62 19.33 -1.69
C SER A 22 5.81 20.43 -0.64
N GLU A 23 5.09 20.31 0.47
CA GLU A 23 5.20 21.18 1.64
C GLU A 23 5.79 20.41 2.84
N PRO A 24 6.57 21.06 3.71
CA PRO A 24 7.01 20.44 4.96
C PRO A 24 5.78 20.16 5.83
N ILE A 25 5.54 18.87 6.09
CA ILE A 25 4.45 18.43 6.97
C ILE A 25 5.02 17.87 8.28
N THR A 26 4.31 18.08 9.38
CA THR A 26 4.65 17.50 10.68
C THR A 26 4.18 16.04 10.76
N ARG A 27 4.71 15.31 11.76
CA ARG A 27 4.25 13.94 12.03
C ARG A 27 2.74 13.88 12.29
N ASP A 28 2.20 14.85 13.02
CA ASP A 28 0.78 14.93 13.35
C ASP A 28 -0.07 15.12 12.08
N GLN A 29 0.35 16.02 11.18
CA GLN A 29 -0.31 16.21 9.89
C GLN A 29 -0.27 14.95 9.02
N LEU A 30 0.88 14.25 8.98
CA LEU A 30 0.98 12.99 8.25
C LEU A 30 0.01 11.93 8.81
N VAL A 31 -0.09 11.82 10.13
CA VAL A 31 -1.02 10.88 10.79
C VAL A 31 -2.46 11.23 10.46
N ARG A 32 -2.85 12.51 10.49
CA ARG A 32 -4.19 12.96 10.10
C ARG A 32 -4.52 12.60 8.65
N LEU A 33 -3.60 12.89 7.72
CA LEU A 33 -3.79 12.55 6.30
C LEU A 33 -3.93 11.04 6.07
N ARG A 34 -3.19 10.22 6.84
CA ARG A 34 -3.34 8.76 6.81
C ARG A 34 -4.70 8.32 7.32
N ASP A 35 -5.13 8.88 8.44
CA ASP A 35 -6.42 8.54 9.06
C ASP A 35 -7.58 8.91 8.14
N GLU A 36 -7.59 10.13 7.59
CA GLU A 36 -8.58 10.59 6.61
C GLU A 36 -8.60 9.71 5.35
N PHE A 37 -7.43 9.29 4.86
CA PHE A 37 -7.36 8.37 3.74
C PHE A 37 -7.97 7.01 4.08
N TRP A 38 -7.64 6.43 5.24
CA TRP A 38 -8.15 5.12 5.63
C TRP A 38 -9.65 5.12 5.97
N ASP A 39 -10.18 6.23 6.49
CA ASP A 39 -11.62 6.42 6.71
C ASP A 39 -12.39 6.47 5.39
N THR A 40 -11.83 7.15 4.38
CA THR A 40 -12.45 7.30 3.06
C THR A 40 -12.12 6.15 2.10
N ALA A 41 -11.06 5.38 2.31
CA ALA A 41 -10.58 4.29 1.45
C ALA A 41 -11.70 3.32 0.97
N PRO A 42 -12.57 2.78 1.84
CA PRO A 42 -13.65 1.88 1.43
C PRO A 42 -14.67 2.51 0.47
N HIS A 43 -14.76 3.84 0.42
CA HIS A 43 -15.68 4.58 -0.46
C HIS A 43 -15.15 4.72 -1.90
N TYR A 44 -13.84 4.54 -2.14
CA TYR A 44 -13.25 4.61 -3.49
C TYR A 44 -13.56 3.37 -4.35
N GLY A 45 -14.21 2.36 -3.77
CA GLY A 45 -14.60 1.12 -4.44
C GLY A 45 -13.76 -0.08 -3.99
N GLY A 46 -14.05 -1.25 -4.56
CA GLY A 46 -13.44 -2.51 -4.15
C GLY A 46 -14.10 -3.11 -2.90
N ARG A 47 -13.39 -4.02 -2.23
CA ARG A 47 -13.84 -4.69 -1.00
C ARG A 47 -13.14 -4.09 0.20
N LYS A 48 -13.89 -3.85 1.29
CA LYS A 48 -13.32 -3.39 2.57
C LYS A 48 -12.24 -4.34 3.08
N GLU A 49 -12.38 -5.64 2.87
CA GLU A 49 -11.41 -6.67 3.26
C GLU A 49 -10.04 -6.44 2.60
N ILE A 50 -10.03 -6.03 1.33
CA ILE A 50 -8.79 -5.72 0.61
C ILE A 50 -8.19 -4.42 1.11
N TRP A 51 -9.00 -3.41 1.39
CA TRP A 51 -8.53 -2.18 2.03
C TRP A 51 -7.91 -2.45 3.41
N ASP A 52 -8.51 -3.33 4.20
CA ASP A 52 -8.00 -3.75 5.50
C ASP A 52 -6.65 -4.47 5.38
N ALA A 53 -6.55 -5.40 4.41
CA ALA A 53 -5.30 -6.08 4.09
C ALA A 53 -4.21 -5.11 3.61
N LEU A 54 -4.54 -4.16 2.73
CA LEU A 54 -3.61 -3.14 2.24
C LEU A 54 -3.13 -2.22 3.38
N ARG A 55 -4.02 -1.91 4.33
CA ARG A 55 -3.67 -1.16 5.54
C ARG A 55 -2.69 -1.93 6.40
N ALA A 56 -3.03 -3.17 6.73
CA ALA A 56 -2.15 -4.04 7.50
C ALA A 56 -0.78 -4.22 6.81
N ALA A 57 -0.77 -4.34 5.47
CA ALA A 57 0.45 -4.43 4.68
C ALA A 57 1.27 -3.13 4.72
N ALA A 58 0.63 -1.96 4.65
CA ALA A 58 1.29 -0.66 4.71
C ALA A 58 1.91 -0.36 6.10
N GLU A 59 1.30 -0.88 7.16
CA GLU A 59 1.79 -0.74 8.55
C GLU A 59 2.84 -1.81 8.92
N SER A 60 3.04 -2.81 8.07
CA SER A 60 3.93 -3.95 8.30
C SER A 60 5.24 -3.88 7.50
N ASP A 61 6.21 -4.72 7.87
CA ASP A 61 7.43 -4.91 7.07
C ASP A 61 7.14 -5.56 5.72
N ILE A 62 8.04 -5.36 4.74
CA ILE A 62 7.92 -5.89 3.37
C ILE A 62 7.53 -7.37 3.34
N ASN A 63 8.15 -8.21 4.19
CA ASN A 63 7.88 -9.65 4.22
C ASN A 63 6.45 -9.96 4.65
N LEU A 64 5.95 -9.25 5.66
CA LEU A 64 4.61 -9.44 6.17
C LEU A 64 3.58 -8.80 5.24
N ALA A 65 3.89 -7.62 4.68
CA ALA A 65 3.10 -6.99 3.62
C ALA A 65 2.89 -7.94 2.44
N GLN A 66 3.95 -8.64 2.01
CA GLN A 66 3.88 -9.64 0.93
C GLN A 66 2.96 -10.80 1.31
N ALA A 67 3.08 -11.33 2.52
CA ALA A 67 2.21 -12.40 2.98
C ALA A 67 0.74 -11.96 3.07
N ILE A 68 0.49 -10.73 3.48
CA ILE A 68 -0.87 -10.16 3.60
C ILE A 68 -1.49 -9.99 2.21
N VAL A 69 -0.80 -9.37 1.25
CA VAL A 69 -1.36 -9.21 -0.11
C VAL A 69 -1.58 -10.54 -0.81
N ASP A 70 -0.68 -11.50 -0.61
CA ASP A 70 -0.79 -12.84 -1.19
C ASP A 70 -1.99 -13.59 -0.60
N SER A 71 -2.14 -13.52 0.74
CA SER A 71 -3.29 -14.10 1.45
C SER A 71 -4.62 -13.44 1.06
N ALA A 72 -4.60 -12.15 0.72
CA ALA A 72 -5.77 -11.38 0.33
C ALA A 72 -6.11 -11.49 -1.17
N GLY A 73 -5.31 -12.21 -1.98
CA GLY A 73 -5.55 -12.30 -3.43
C GLY A 73 -5.26 -10.98 -4.18
N VAL A 74 -4.41 -10.13 -3.60
CA VAL A 74 -4.07 -8.82 -4.16
C VAL A 74 -2.88 -8.92 -5.10
N ILE A 75 -3.11 -8.53 -6.35
CA ILE A 75 -2.15 -8.44 -7.42
C ILE A 75 -1.46 -7.08 -7.37
N VAL A 76 -0.23 -7.06 -6.89
CA VAL A 76 0.61 -5.86 -6.81
C VAL A 76 1.10 -5.45 -8.21
N GLN A 77 0.55 -4.38 -8.78
CA GLN A 77 0.99 -3.88 -10.09
C GLN A 77 2.30 -3.08 -9.96
N ALA A 78 2.35 -2.18 -8.97
CA ALA A 78 3.54 -1.41 -8.62
C ALA A 78 4.21 -2.03 -7.40
N PRO A 79 5.52 -2.37 -7.46
CA PRO A 79 6.21 -3.05 -6.35
C PRO A 79 6.19 -2.23 -5.05
N ASP A 80 5.98 -0.92 -5.14
CA ASP A 80 5.91 -0.01 -4.01
C ASP A 80 4.54 0.00 -3.31
N LEU A 81 3.61 -0.92 -3.62
CA LEU A 81 2.19 -0.95 -3.17
C LEU A 81 1.33 0.24 -3.59
N THR A 82 1.86 1.20 -4.35
CA THR A 82 1.12 2.39 -4.78
C THR A 82 -0.08 2.07 -5.68
N VAL A 83 0.00 0.98 -6.45
CA VAL A 83 -1.09 0.51 -7.32
C VAL A 83 -1.21 -1.00 -7.18
N CYS A 84 -2.36 -1.44 -6.71
CA CYS A 84 -2.71 -2.84 -6.49
C CYS A 84 -4.06 -3.16 -7.15
N TYR A 85 -4.26 -4.43 -7.49
CA TYR A 85 -5.51 -4.94 -8.04
C TYR A 85 -5.98 -6.12 -7.23
N ASP A 86 -7.29 -6.30 -7.09
CA ASP A 86 -7.86 -7.54 -6.59
C ASP A 86 -8.05 -8.55 -7.74
N GLU A 87 -8.19 -9.82 -7.42
CA GLU A 87 -8.52 -10.90 -8.36
C GLU A 87 -9.77 -10.62 -9.22
N ARG A 88 -10.68 -9.75 -8.77
CA ARG A 88 -11.86 -9.31 -9.54
C ARG A 88 -11.60 -8.13 -10.48
N GLY A 89 -10.38 -7.59 -10.50
CA GLY A 89 -9.99 -6.44 -11.30
C GLY A 89 -10.32 -5.08 -10.68
N ALA A 90 -10.68 -5.02 -9.39
CA ALA A 90 -10.83 -3.76 -8.68
C ALA A 90 -9.45 -3.12 -8.46
N LYS A 91 -9.32 -1.81 -8.75
CA LYS A 91 -8.06 -1.06 -8.60
C LYS A 91 -8.01 -0.37 -7.24
N TYR A 92 -6.87 -0.47 -6.58
CA TYR A 92 -6.57 0.17 -5.29
C TYR A 92 -5.33 1.04 -5.47
N GLU A 93 -5.47 2.33 -5.17
CA GLU A 93 -4.39 3.31 -5.29
C GLU A 93 -4.04 3.83 -3.91
N LEU A 94 -2.81 3.57 -3.49
CA LEU A 94 -2.29 3.98 -2.18
C LEU A 94 -1.32 5.14 -2.37
N PRO A 95 -1.61 6.31 -1.80
CA PRO A 95 -0.69 7.42 -1.80
C PRO A 95 0.59 7.09 -1.05
N LYS A 96 1.71 7.66 -1.49
CA LYS A 96 3.02 7.43 -0.86
C LYS A 96 3.05 7.80 0.62
N TYR A 97 2.24 8.78 1.03
CA TYR A 97 2.15 9.20 2.44
C TYR A 97 1.57 8.15 3.35
N VAL A 98 0.74 7.24 2.83
CA VAL A 98 0.20 6.11 3.56
C VAL A 98 1.22 4.99 3.69
N LEU A 99 2.06 4.81 2.67
CA LEU A 99 3.01 3.71 2.55
C LEU A 99 4.37 4.00 3.20
N SER A 100 4.77 5.27 3.28
CA SER A 100 6.06 5.65 3.85
C SER A 100 6.06 7.10 4.34
N GLU A 101 6.94 7.39 5.29
CA GLU A 101 7.14 8.75 5.79
C GLU A 101 7.94 9.58 4.76
N PRO A 102 7.56 10.86 4.54
CA PRO A 102 8.32 11.72 3.66
C PRO A 102 9.68 12.07 4.27
N THR A 103 10.68 12.30 3.42
CA THR A 103 12.02 12.69 3.87
C THR A 103 12.09 14.09 4.49
N ASN A 104 11.12 14.95 4.17
CA ASN A 104 10.98 16.31 4.70
C ASN A 104 9.99 16.40 5.86
N LEU A 105 9.89 15.35 6.68
CA LEU A 105 9.04 15.39 7.86
C LEU A 105 9.65 16.34 8.89
N ASN A 106 8.92 17.40 9.24
CA ASN A 106 9.33 18.32 10.29
C ASN A 106 9.19 17.58 11.64
N ARG A 107 10.33 17.21 12.22
CA ARG A 107 10.45 16.86 13.64
C ARG A 107 10.46 18.16 14.43
N GLU A 108 9.31 18.81 14.54
CA GLU A 108 9.19 19.78 15.64
C GLU A 108 9.11 18.98 16.93
N SER A 109 10.13 19.20 17.77
CA SER A 109 10.40 18.56 19.06
C SER A 109 9.42 18.98 20.14
#